data_AF-X0UX48-F1
#
_entry.id   AF-X0UX48-F1
#
_cell.length_a   1.000
_cell.length_b   1.000
_cell.length_c   1.000
_cell.angle_alpha   90.00
_cell.angle_beta   90.00
_cell.angle_gamma   90.00
#
_symmetry.space_group_name_H-M   'P 1'
#
loop_
_entity.id
_entity.type
_entity.pdbx_description
1 polymer ?
#
loop_
_entity_poly.entity_id
_entity_poly.type
_entity_poly.pdbx_seq_one_letter_code
_entity_poly.pdbx_strand_id
1 'polypeptide(L)'
;KKYPRTLYKTGGEYESEIEREYFSLKLHFVNANAVPEVAGEEPLPWKNNYFIGRDQNKWRTDVPNFSKIRLKDLYDGIDLVYYGNKNSIKYDFVVHPGADPEQILLVYDFGEEYKGELRINEKEELEVKTRFGDLIEREPYCYQIIDGEKIEVDVHYKIIDANTYKYSFSVSSYNSDYPLIIDPELVYSTFIGGSDFEYGSAISVDGAGNAYITGFTHSTDFPTTPGAYDETFNGGADAFVTKLNSTGSALVYSTFIGGSGNDYAYVIDIDNG
;
A
#
# COMPACT_ATOMS: atom_id res chain seq x y z
N LYS A 1 -15.68 6.82 -7.62
CA LYS A 1 -16.94 6.81 -6.81
C LYS A 1 -17.18 8.23 -6.29
N LYS A 2 -18.33 8.85 -6.59
CA LYS A 2 -18.59 10.28 -6.31
C LYS A 2 -18.96 10.49 -4.83
N TYR A 3 -18.20 11.29 -4.11
CA TYR A 3 -18.52 11.71 -2.74
C TYR A 3 -18.62 13.24 -2.71
N PRO A 4 -19.83 13.82 -2.65
CA PRO A 4 -19.95 15.26 -2.48
C PRO A 4 -19.63 15.63 -1.02
N ARG A 5 -18.75 16.62 -0.82
CA ARG A 5 -18.62 17.31 0.47
C ARG A 5 -19.19 18.72 0.34
N THR A 6 -20.12 19.04 1.23
CA THR A 6 -20.58 20.40 1.49
C THR A 6 -19.51 21.16 2.29
N LEU A 7 -18.84 22.13 1.68
CA LEU A 7 -18.06 23.12 2.40
C LEU A 7 -19.01 24.23 2.86
N TYR A 8 -19.15 24.44 4.17
CA TYR A 8 -19.89 25.58 4.70
C TYR A 8 -19.03 26.85 4.63
N LYS A 9 -19.50 27.91 3.94
CA LYS A 9 -19.19 29.29 4.33
C LYS A 9 -20.25 30.31 3.90
N THR A 10 -20.39 31.32 4.75
CA THR A 10 -21.23 32.50 4.61
C THR A 10 -20.71 33.48 3.55
N GLY A 11 -21.57 33.86 2.60
CA GLY A 11 -21.47 35.11 1.82
C GLY A 11 -20.90 34.99 0.40
N GLY A 12 -21.79 34.91 -0.59
CA GLY A 12 -21.58 35.41 -1.96
C GLY A 12 -21.16 34.37 -3.02
N GLU A 13 -22.16 33.84 -3.73
CA GLU A 13 -22.19 33.21 -5.07
C GLU A 13 -21.10 32.15 -5.43
N TYR A 14 -21.57 30.89 -5.56
CA TYR A 14 -20.85 29.73 -6.10
C TYR A 14 -20.98 29.66 -7.62
N GLU A 15 -19.90 29.31 -8.32
CA GLU A 15 -19.98 28.45 -9.50
C GLU A 15 -18.73 27.54 -9.62
N SER A 16 -19.00 26.30 -10.04
CA SER A 16 -18.14 25.11 -10.17
C SER A 16 -17.91 24.24 -8.90
N GLU A 17 -18.67 23.14 -8.84
CA GLU A 17 -18.21 21.90 -8.22
C GLU A 17 -16.87 21.54 -8.87
N ILE A 18 -15.77 21.56 -8.10
CA ILE A 18 -14.55 20.89 -8.55
C ILE A 18 -14.86 19.39 -8.49
N GLU A 19 -15.28 18.81 -9.62
CA GLU A 19 -15.31 17.37 -9.80
C GLU A 19 -13.87 16.87 -9.66
N ARG A 20 -13.55 16.31 -8.50
CA ARG A 20 -12.28 15.62 -8.29
C ARG A 20 -12.40 14.24 -8.95
N GLU A 21 -11.64 14.02 -10.01
CA GLU A 21 -11.36 12.68 -10.51
C GLU A 21 -10.51 11.95 -9.45
N TYR A 22 -10.99 10.79 -9.01
CA TYR A 22 -10.22 9.90 -8.14
C TYR A 22 -9.88 8.65 -8.93
N PHE A 23 -8.60 8.32 -8.98
CA PHE A 23 -8.16 7.03 -9.47
C PHE A 23 -8.03 6.05 -8.32
N SER A 24 -8.55 4.84 -8.50
CA SER A 24 -8.31 3.72 -7.60
C SER A 24 -7.88 2.51 -8.41
N LEU A 25 -6.71 1.98 -8.10
CA LEU A 25 -6.31 0.65 -8.54
C LEU A 25 -6.56 -0.30 -7.37
N LYS A 26 -7.28 -1.40 -7.62
CA LYS A 26 -7.55 -2.41 -6.59
C LYS A 26 -7.05 -3.76 -7.06
N LEU A 27 -6.45 -4.50 -6.14
CA LEU A 27 -6.13 -5.91 -6.33
C LEU A 27 -7.24 -6.75 -5.70
N HIS A 28 -7.79 -7.71 -6.45
CA HIS A 28 -8.80 -8.63 -5.98
C HIS A 28 -8.32 -10.08 -6.10
N PHE A 29 -8.63 -10.88 -5.09
CA PHE A 29 -8.46 -12.33 -5.09
C PHE A 29 -9.72 -12.97 -5.69
N VAL A 30 -9.63 -13.43 -6.94
CA VAL A 30 -10.76 -13.97 -7.71
C VAL A 30 -11.15 -15.33 -7.14
N ASN A 31 -12.44 -15.57 -6.90
CA ASN A 31 -12.98 -16.80 -6.30
C ASN A 31 -12.50 -17.12 -4.87
N ALA A 32 -11.81 -16.20 -4.22
CA ALA A 32 -11.40 -16.36 -2.84
C ALA A 32 -12.60 -16.34 -1.89
N ASN A 33 -12.40 -16.92 -0.70
CA ASN A 33 -13.32 -16.79 0.41
C ASN A 33 -13.52 -15.30 0.76
N ALA A 34 -14.77 -14.83 0.71
CA ALA A 34 -15.11 -13.43 0.95
C ALA A 34 -15.02 -13.01 2.42
N VAL A 35 -14.95 -13.97 3.35
CA VAL A 35 -14.87 -13.77 4.80
C VAL A 35 -13.91 -14.81 5.40
N PRO A 36 -12.60 -14.74 5.07
CA PRO A 36 -11.62 -15.65 5.64
C PRO A 36 -11.51 -15.43 7.16
N GLU A 37 -11.15 -16.48 7.90
CA GLU A 37 -10.85 -16.35 9.32
C GLU A 37 -9.58 -15.48 9.47
N VAL A 38 -9.66 -14.42 10.26
CA VAL A 38 -8.54 -13.51 10.49
C VAL A 38 -7.88 -13.84 11.82
N ALA A 39 -6.58 -14.13 11.79
CA ALA A 39 -5.76 -14.39 12.97
C ALA A 39 -4.56 -13.44 13.03
N GLY A 40 -4.34 -12.80 14.18
CA GLY A 40 -3.11 -12.08 14.47
C GLY A 40 -2.02 -13.05 14.94
N GLU A 41 -0.81 -12.93 14.37
CA GLU A 41 0.35 -13.74 14.70
C GLU A 41 1.51 -12.88 15.19
N GLU A 42 2.38 -13.44 16.02
CA GLU A 42 3.54 -12.73 16.60
C GLU A 42 3.11 -11.44 17.34
N PRO A 43 2.48 -11.55 18.52
CA PRO A 43 1.97 -10.40 19.26
C PRO A 43 3.11 -9.45 19.67
N LEU A 44 2.88 -8.17 19.47
CA LEU A 44 3.81 -7.10 19.82
C LEU A 44 3.58 -6.65 21.28
N PRO A 45 4.63 -6.18 21.98
CA PRO A 45 4.54 -5.89 23.41
C PRO A 45 3.70 -4.64 23.75
N TRP A 46 3.28 -3.85 22.75
CA TRP A 46 2.44 -2.68 22.95
C TRP A 46 1.00 -2.91 22.47
N LYS A 47 0.07 -2.19 23.09
CA LYS A 47 -1.37 -2.21 22.79
C LYS A 47 -1.85 -0.81 22.43
N ASN A 48 -2.89 -0.75 21.61
CA ASN A 48 -3.56 0.50 21.26
C ASN A 48 -4.90 0.64 21.98
N ASN A 49 -5.32 1.89 22.19
CA ASN A 49 -6.63 2.22 22.73
C ASN A 49 -7.29 3.21 21.77
N TYR A 50 -8.50 2.90 21.32
CA TYR A 50 -9.29 3.72 20.39
C TYR A 50 -10.48 4.31 21.15
N PHE A 51 -10.44 5.61 21.40
CA PHE A 51 -11.47 6.35 22.12
C PHE A 51 -12.34 7.14 21.13
N ILE A 52 -13.33 6.48 20.52
CA ILE A 52 -14.16 7.09 19.48
C ILE A 52 -15.31 7.90 20.11
N GLY A 53 -15.14 9.21 20.17
CA GLY A 53 -16.16 10.14 20.69
C GLY A 53 -16.41 10.02 22.19
N ARG A 54 -17.51 10.61 22.67
CA ARG A 54 -17.88 10.62 24.10
C ARG A 54 -18.65 9.38 24.56
N ASP A 55 -19.07 8.53 23.64
CA ASP A 55 -19.79 7.29 23.95
C ASP A 55 -18.78 6.19 24.31
N GLN A 56 -18.67 5.89 25.60
CA GLN A 56 -17.73 4.91 26.12
C GLN A 56 -17.94 3.50 25.57
N ASN A 57 -19.14 3.17 25.08
CA ASN A 57 -19.40 1.85 24.47
C ASN A 57 -18.68 1.66 23.12
N LYS A 58 -18.28 2.76 22.50
CA LYS A 58 -17.49 2.78 21.25
C LYS A 58 -16.00 2.75 21.51
N TRP A 59 -15.57 2.86 22.76
CA TRP A 59 -14.17 2.75 23.11
C TRP A 59 -13.72 1.29 22.97
N ARG A 60 -12.49 1.12 22.50
CA ARG A 60 -11.82 -0.16 22.40
C ARG A 60 -10.46 0.00 23.08
N THR A 61 -10.33 -0.54 24.28
CA THR A 61 -9.08 -0.52 25.04
C THR A 61 -8.37 -1.87 24.93
N ASP A 62 -7.08 -1.88 25.26
CA ASP A 62 -6.26 -3.10 25.28
C ASP A 62 -6.23 -3.85 23.95
N VAL A 63 -6.36 -3.15 22.82
CA VAL A 63 -6.35 -3.78 21.50
C VAL A 63 -4.92 -4.28 21.22
N PRO A 64 -4.71 -5.59 21.06
CA PRO A 64 -3.40 -6.17 20.81
C PRO A 64 -2.91 -5.79 19.40
N ASN A 65 -1.59 -5.65 19.27
CA ASN A 65 -0.92 -5.49 17.99
C ASN A 65 -0.15 -6.77 17.63
N PHE A 66 0.02 -7.02 16.34
CA PHE A 66 0.64 -8.21 15.79
C PHE A 66 1.58 -7.80 14.65
N SER A 67 2.75 -8.43 14.52
CA SER A 67 3.61 -8.19 13.35
C SER A 67 3.10 -8.89 12.09
N LYS A 68 2.17 -9.85 12.23
CA LYS A 68 1.61 -10.63 11.15
C LYS A 68 0.09 -10.77 11.27
N ILE A 69 -0.60 -10.79 10.14
CA ILE A 69 -2.02 -11.08 10.03
C ILE A 69 -2.19 -12.20 9.02
N ARG A 70 -2.78 -13.32 9.44
CA ARG A 70 -3.15 -14.45 8.58
C ARG A 70 -4.64 -14.39 8.26
N LEU A 71 -4.95 -14.44 6.98
CA LEU A 71 -6.27 -14.76 6.44
C LEU A 71 -6.26 -16.25 6.11
N LYS A 72 -6.88 -17.06 6.97
CA LYS A 72 -6.92 -18.51 6.78
C LYS A 72 -7.92 -18.92 5.73
N ASP A 73 -7.58 -19.95 4.97
CA ASP A 73 -8.42 -20.50 3.90
C ASP A 73 -8.98 -19.39 3.00
N LEU A 74 -8.09 -18.51 2.54
CA LEU A 74 -8.41 -17.53 1.51
C LEU A 74 -8.82 -18.25 0.23
N TYR A 75 -8.11 -19.34 -0.10
CA TYR A 75 -8.56 -20.41 -0.98
C TYR A 75 -8.57 -21.73 -0.21
N ASP A 76 -9.12 -22.80 -0.78
CA ASP A 76 -9.17 -24.11 -0.11
C ASP A 76 -7.75 -24.61 0.18
N GLY A 77 -7.38 -24.65 1.47
CA GLY A 77 -6.05 -25.03 1.92
C GLY A 77 -4.95 -24.00 1.63
N ILE A 78 -5.29 -22.74 1.33
CA ILE A 78 -4.31 -21.67 1.10
C ILE A 78 -4.62 -20.46 1.96
N ASP A 79 -3.66 -20.11 2.82
CA ASP A 79 -3.73 -18.88 3.60
C ASP A 79 -3.04 -17.73 2.87
N LEU A 80 -3.44 -16.51 3.19
CA LEU A 80 -2.68 -15.29 2.88
C LEU A 80 -2.16 -14.68 4.16
N VAL A 81 -0.86 -14.42 4.23
CA VAL A 81 -0.21 -13.86 5.42
C VAL A 81 0.36 -12.50 5.07
N TYR A 82 -0.19 -11.44 5.67
CA TYR A 82 0.39 -10.10 5.63
C TYR A 82 1.35 -9.90 6.78
N TYR A 83 2.48 -9.27 6.51
CA TYR A 83 3.42 -8.89 7.56
C TYR A 83 4.21 -7.64 7.17
N GLY A 84 4.47 -6.80 8.18
CA GLY A 84 5.30 -5.61 8.02
C GLY A 84 6.73 -5.91 8.45
N ASN A 85 7.71 -5.51 7.64
CA ASN A 85 9.05 -5.24 8.15
C ASN A 85 9.21 -3.73 8.39
N LYS A 86 10.40 -3.26 8.82
CA LYS A 86 10.62 -1.84 9.14
C LYS A 86 10.24 -0.86 8.02
N ASN A 87 10.21 -1.31 6.76
CA ASN A 87 10.14 -0.44 5.59
C ASN A 87 9.12 -0.89 4.52
N SER A 88 8.50 -2.06 4.64
CA SER A 88 7.49 -2.53 3.68
C SER A 88 6.47 -3.48 4.29
N ILE A 89 5.27 -3.45 3.75
CA ILE A 89 4.27 -4.50 3.92
C ILE A 89 4.51 -5.54 2.81
N LYS A 90 4.61 -6.81 3.22
CA LYS A 90 4.69 -7.97 2.34
C LYS A 90 3.47 -8.86 2.54
N TYR A 91 3.24 -9.76 1.59
CA TYR A 91 2.29 -10.84 1.75
C TYR A 91 2.84 -12.13 1.15
N ASP A 92 2.55 -13.24 1.82
CA ASP A 92 2.87 -14.57 1.32
C ASP A 92 1.58 -15.38 1.16
N PHE A 93 1.49 -16.20 0.11
CA PHE A 93 0.56 -17.33 0.08
C PHE A 93 1.20 -18.54 0.74
N VAL A 94 0.51 -19.11 1.73
CA VAL A 94 0.92 -20.36 2.38
C VAL A 94 0.00 -21.46 1.88
N VAL A 95 0.51 -22.27 0.95
CA VAL A 95 -0.20 -23.42 0.38
C VAL A 95 0.08 -24.61 1.28
N HIS A 96 -0.95 -25.08 1.99
CA HIS A 96 -0.84 -26.22 2.90
C HIS A 96 -0.62 -27.53 2.13
N PRO A 97 -0.07 -28.59 2.77
CA PRO A 97 0.13 -29.88 2.12
C PRO A 97 -1.14 -30.39 1.41
N GLY A 98 -0.98 -30.75 0.14
CA GLY A 98 -2.06 -31.23 -0.73
C GLY A 98 -2.98 -30.16 -1.33
N ALA A 99 -2.85 -28.88 -0.97
CA ALA A 99 -3.61 -27.80 -1.60
C ALA A 99 -3.06 -27.46 -3.00
N ASP A 100 -3.94 -27.03 -3.91
CA ASP A 100 -3.57 -26.71 -5.29
C ASP A 100 -3.24 -25.22 -5.45
N PRO A 101 -1.97 -24.84 -5.72
CA PRO A 101 -1.58 -23.45 -5.90
C PRO A 101 -2.20 -22.77 -7.14
N GLU A 102 -2.69 -23.52 -8.13
CA GLU A 102 -3.35 -22.94 -9.32
C GLU A 102 -4.71 -22.30 -8.97
N GLN A 103 -5.21 -22.49 -7.74
CA GLN A 103 -6.36 -21.73 -7.21
C GLN A 103 -6.07 -20.23 -7.08
N ILE A 104 -4.81 -19.85 -6.90
CA ILE A 104 -4.41 -18.45 -6.66
C ILE A 104 -4.60 -17.66 -7.95
N LEU A 105 -5.62 -16.81 -7.98
CA LEU A 105 -5.97 -15.99 -9.14
C LEU A 105 -6.22 -14.55 -8.70
N LEU A 106 -5.42 -13.64 -9.23
CA LEU A 106 -5.49 -12.22 -8.90
C LEU A 106 -5.96 -11.41 -10.10
N VAL A 107 -6.59 -10.28 -9.81
CA VAL A 107 -7.02 -9.32 -10.84
C VAL A 107 -6.84 -7.89 -10.38
N TYR A 108 -6.26 -7.06 -11.25
CA TYR A 108 -6.25 -5.62 -11.10
C TYR A 108 -7.53 -4.99 -11.66
N ASP A 109 -8.25 -4.25 -10.82
CA ASP A 109 -9.41 -3.45 -11.20
C ASP A 109 -9.01 -1.97 -11.31
N PHE A 110 -9.02 -1.45 -12.54
CA PHE A 110 -8.74 -0.04 -12.87
C PHE A 110 -9.98 0.86 -12.79
N GLY A 111 -11.16 0.30 -12.47
CA GLY A 111 -12.44 0.98 -12.58
C GLY A 111 -12.90 1.17 -14.04
N GLU A 112 -13.93 2.00 -14.22
CA GLU A 112 -14.58 2.18 -15.53
C GLU A 112 -13.92 3.23 -16.43
N GLU A 113 -13.13 4.13 -15.84
CA GLU A 113 -12.69 5.36 -16.51
C GLU A 113 -11.31 5.23 -17.17
N TYR A 114 -10.51 4.25 -16.77
CA TYR A 114 -9.15 4.09 -17.27
C TYR A 114 -8.85 2.65 -17.66
N LYS A 115 -8.11 2.49 -18.77
CA LYS A 115 -7.56 1.21 -19.21
C LYS A 115 -6.06 1.23 -19.00
N GLY A 116 -5.58 0.43 -18.05
CA GLY A 116 -4.16 0.14 -17.91
C GLY A 116 -3.70 -0.97 -18.84
N GLU A 117 -2.48 -1.44 -18.60
CA GLU A 117 -1.88 -2.61 -19.27
C GLU A 117 -1.29 -3.53 -18.19
N LEU A 118 -1.44 -4.84 -18.37
CA LEU A 118 -0.79 -5.86 -17.55
C LEU A 118 0.15 -6.67 -18.44
N ARG A 119 1.42 -6.72 -18.09
CA ARG A 119 2.44 -7.48 -18.83
C ARG A 119 3.51 -8.03 -17.89
N ILE A 120 4.30 -8.97 -18.40
CA ILE A 120 5.54 -9.42 -17.76
C ILE A 120 6.69 -8.80 -18.58
N ASN A 121 7.62 -8.13 -17.91
CA ASN A 121 8.71 -7.43 -18.58
C ASN A 121 9.91 -8.37 -18.86
N GLU A 122 10.98 -7.85 -19.47
CA GLU A 122 12.18 -8.63 -19.82
C GLU A 122 12.97 -9.15 -18.60
N LYS A 123 12.66 -8.67 -17.39
CA LYS A 123 13.24 -9.11 -16.12
C LYS A 123 12.31 -10.06 -15.35
N GLU A 124 11.25 -10.54 -15.98
CA GLU A 124 10.24 -11.43 -15.37
C GLU A 124 9.43 -10.79 -14.22
N GLU A 125 9.42 -9.46 -14.15
CA GLU A 125 8.61 -8.70 -13.21
C GLU A 125 7.20 -8.46 -13.79
N LEU A 126 6.18 -8.43 -12.92
CA LEU A 126 4.83 -8.04 -13.30
C LEU A 126 4.75 -6.52 -13.38
N GLU A 127 4.41 -6.00 -14.55
CA GLU A 127 4.29 -4.57 -14.79
C GLU A 127 2.82 -4.21 -15.05
N VAL A 128 2.30 -3.34 -14.20
CA VAL A 128 0.92 -2.83 -14.24
C VAL A 128 1.00 -1.35 -14.62
N LYS A 129 0.76 -1.05 -15.89
CA LYS A 129 0.81 0.33 -16.39
C LYS A 129 -0.40 1.11 -15.90
N THR A 130 -0.14 2.25 -15.26
CA THR A 130 -1.17 3.19 -14.81
C THR A 130 -0.93 4.58 -15.40
N ARG A 131 -1.93 5.47 -15.31
CA ARG A 131 -1.79 6.87 -15.75
C ARG A 131 -0.79 7.69 -14.93
N PHE A 132 -0.33 7.17 -13.77
CA PHE A 132 0.60 7.86 -12.86
C PHE A 132 1.99 7.24 -12.84
N GLY A 133 2.25 6.27 -13.72
CA GLY A 133 3.48 5.47 -13.72
C GLY A 133 3.19 3.98 -13.62
N ASP A 134 4.23 3.18 -13.78
CA ASP A 134 4.15 1.74 -13.76
C ASP A 134 4.26 1.23 -12.31
N LEU A 135 3.30 0.40 -11.89
CA LEU A 135 3.45 -0.42 -10.68
C LEU A 135 4.20 -1.69 -11.07
N ILE A 136 5.29 -1.98 -10.37
CA ILE A 136 6.15 -3.13 -10.64
C ILE A 136 6.12 -4.06 -9.42
N GLU A 137 5.71 -5.31 -9.62
CA GLU A 137 5.99 -6.41 -8.69
C GLU A 137 7.20 -7.18 -9.22
N ARG A 138 8.24 -7.29 -8.40
CA ARG A 138 9.44 -8.05 -8.76
C ARG A 138 9.11 -9.53 -8.92
N GLU A 139 10.01 -10.25 -9.58
CA GLU A 139 9.94 -11.70 -9.72
C GLU A 139 9.57 -12.36 -8.37
N PRO A 140 8.58 -13.26 -8.35
CA PRO A 140 8.14 -13.86 -7.09
C PRO A 140 9.18 -14.85 -6.58
N TYR A 141 9.27 -15.00 -5.25
CA TYR A 141 10.12 -16.01 -4.63
C TYR A 141 9.25 -17.15 -4.09
N CYS A 142 9.69 -18.39 -4.26
CA CYS A 142 8.95 -19.55 -3.77
C CYS A 142 9.87 -20.60 -3.15
N TYR A 143 9.45 -21.19 -2.04
CA TYR A 143 10.26 -22.15 -1.29
C TYR A 143 9.43 -23.06 -0.39
N GLN A 144 10.07 -24.16 0.03
CA GLN A 144 9.60 -25.07 1.08
C GLN A 144 10.61 -25.09 2.23
N ILE A 145 10.16 -25.45 3.43
CA ILE A 145 11.03 -25.82 4.54
C ILE A 145 10.90 -27.32 4.77
N ILE A 146 11.93 -28.09 4.42
CA ILE A 146 11.96 -29.55 4.55
C ILE A 146 13.10 -29.90 5.51
N ASP A 147 12.78 -30.60 6.59
CA ASP A 147 13.74 -30.98 7.65
C ASP A 147 14.55 -29.80 8.22
N GLY A 148 13.98 -28.59 8.20
CA GLY A 148 14.61 -27.36 8.67
C GLY A 148 15.47 -26.63 7.63
N GLU A 149 15.63 -27.17 6.43
CA GLU A 149 16.33 -26.54 5.31
C GLU A 149 15.36 -25.84 4.37
N LYS A 150 15.75 -24.67 3.85
CA LYS A 150 14.99 -23.96 2.83
C LYS A 150 15.33 -24.55 1.46
N ILE A 151 14.32 -25.06 0.76
CA ILE A 151 14.44 -25.58 -0.61
C ILE A 151 13.67 -24.65 -1.53
N GLU A 152 14.37 -24.01 -2.46
CA GLU A 152 13.76 -23.11 -3.44
C GLU A 152 12.97 -23.89 -4.50
N VAL A 153 11.86 -23.32 -4.93
CA VAL A 153 11.00 -23.85 -5.99
C VAL A 153 10.82 -22.76 -7.02
N ASP A 154 11.15 -23.04 -8.29
CA ASP A 154 10.99 -22.05 -9.35
C ASP A 154 9.53 -21.62 -9.48
N VAL A 155 9.31 -20.31 -9.59
CA VAL A 155 8.00 -19.69 -9.74
C VAL A 155 8.09 -18.50 -10.68
N HIS A 156 7.06 -18.31 -11.51
CA HIS A 156 6.95 -17.14 -12.38
C HIS A 156 5.53 -16.58 -12.37
N TYR A 157 5.36 -15.29 -12.65
CA TYR A 157 4.02 -14.78 -12.96
C TYR A 157 3.48 -15.43 -14.25
N LYS A 158 2.16 -15.64 -14.28
CA LYS A 158 1.44 -16.20 -15.41
C LYS A 158 0.24 -15.32 -15.72
N ILE A 159 0.28 -14.60 -16.83
CA ILE A 159 -0.88 -13.84 -17.29
C ILE A 159 -1.95 -14.81 -17.78
N ILE A 160 -3.12 -14.76 -17.14
CA ILE A 160 -4.27 -15.57 -17.49
C ILE A 160 -5.09 -14.86 -18.58
N ASP A 161 -5.29 -13.55 -18.42
CA ASP A 161 -5.91 -12.70 -19.43
C ASP A 161 -5.50 -11.24 -19.23
N ALA A 162 -4.67 -10.73 -20.14
CA ALA A 162 -4.21 -9.35 -20.11
C ALA A 162 -5.35 -8.33 -20.29
N ASN A 163 -6.44 -8.68 -21.01
CA ASN A 163 -7.54 -7.75 -21.27
C ASN A 163 -8.41 -7.53 -20.02
N THR A 164 -8.45 -8.51 -19.13
CA THR A 164 -9.14 -8.42 -17.85
C THR A 164 -8.17 -8.29 -16.68
N TYR A 165 -6.88 -8.08 -16.95
CA TYR A 165 -5.83 -7.88 -15.96
C TYR A 165 -5.70 -9.02 -14.94
N LYS A 166 -5.97 -10.26 -15.39
CA LYS A 166 -5.92 -11.46 -14.55
C LYS A 166 -4.57 -12.14 -14.67
N TYR A 167 -4.01 -12.51 -13.53
CA TYR A 167 -2.75 -13.24 -13.45
C TYR A 167 -2.76 -14.24 -12.29
N SER A 168 -1.83 -15.18 -12.36
CA SER A 168 -1.60 -16.26 -11.40
C SER A 168 -0.09 -16.52 -11.33
N PHE A 169 0.29 -17.62 -10.69
CA PHE A 169 1.67 -18.09 -10.58
C PHE A 169 1.82 -19.42 -11.33
N SER A 170 2.92 -19.58 -12.05
CA SER A 170 3.36 -20.87 -12.57
C SER A 170 4.41 -21.41 -11.63
N VAL A 171 4.10 -22.46 -10.87
CA VAL A 171 5.01 -23.08 -9.91
C VAL A 171 5.56 -24.38 -10.49
N SER A 172 6.88 -24.57 -10.42
CA SER A 172 7.54 -25.83 -10.79
C SER A 172 7.17 -26.98 -9.85
N SER A 173 7.59 -28.21 -10.19
CA SER A 173 7.33 -29.37 -9.31
C SER A 173 7.95 -29.18 -7.93
N TYR A 174 7.17 -29.50 -6.89
CA TYR A 174 7.57 -29.40 -5.49
C TYR A 174 7.04 -30.62 -4.69
N ASN A 175 7.43 -30.75 -3.42
CA ASN A 175 6.95 -31.83 -2.58
C ASN A 175 5.62 -31.46 -1.91
N SER A 176 4.50 -32.06 -2.35
CA SER A 176 3.16 -31.73 -1.86
C SER A 176 2.90 -32.11 -0.40
N ASP A 177 3.80 -32.86 0.25
CA ASP A 177 3.68 -33.22 1.67
C ASP A 177 4.12 -32.08 2.61
N TYR A 178 4.74 -31.03 2.07
CA TYR A 178 5.23 -29.88 2.81
C TYR A 178 4.54 -28.60 2.34
N PRO A 179 4.33 -27.61 3.24
CA PRO A 179 3.83 -26.31 2.83
C PRO A 179 4.72 -25.68 1.75
N LEU A 180 4.09 -25.02 0.78
CA LEU A 180 4.75 -24.20 -0.22
C LEU A 180 4.46 -22.73 0.08
N ILE A 181 5.50 -21.92 0.14
CA ILE A 181 5.40 -20.48 0.39
C ILE A 181 5.67 -19.74 -0.92
N ILE A 182 4.71 -18.92 -1.38
CA ILE A 182 4.87 -18.02 -2.53
C ILE A 182 4.88 -16.58 -1.99
N ASP A 183 6.00 -15.86 -2.13
CA ASP A 183 6.26 -14.48 -1.66
C ASP A 183 6.47 -13.56 -2.87
N PRO A 184 5.42 -12.89 -3.38
CA PRO A 184 5.57 -11.81 -4.36
C PRO A 184 6.23 -10.57 -3.73
N GLU A 185 7.20 -9.97 -4.42
CA GLU A 185 7.92 -8.80 -3.89
C GLU A 185 7.41 -7.48 -4.50
N LEU A 186 6.71 -6.68 -3.69
CA LEU A 186 6.41 -5.29 -3.99
C LEU A 186 7.64 -4.39 -3.78
N VAL A 187 8.00 -3.55 -4.76
CA VAL A 187 9.21 -2.71 -4.74
C VAL A 187 9.33 -1.84 -3.48
N TYR A 188 8.26 -1.14 -3.07
CA TYR A 188 8.07 -0.66 -1.70
C TYR A 188 6.64 -0.16 -1.46
N SER A 189 6.26 -0.11 -0.19
CA SER A 189 5.11 0.63 0.31
C SER A 189 5.47 1.18 1.68
N THR A 190 5.08 2.41 1.98
CA THR A 190 5.45 3.08 3.23
C THR A 190 4.31 3.98 3.72
N PHE A 191 4.43 4.45 4.96
CA PHE A 191 3.50 5.36 5.59
C PHE A 191 4.16 6.71 5.83
N ILE A 192 3.48 7.79 5.44
CA ILE A 192 3.88 9.17 5.74
C ILE A 192 2.65 9.89 6.27
N GLY A 193 2.73 10.33 7.52
CA GLY A 193 1.69 11.07 8.21
C GLY A 193 1.99 11.17 9.70
N GLY A 194 1.26 12.03 10.40
CA GLY A 194 1.31 12.17 11.85
C GLY A 194 0.06 11.60 12.51
N SER A 195 -0.30 12.19 13.65
CA SER A 195 -1.38 11.74 14.53
C SER A 195 -2.78 12.26 14.19
N ASP A 196 -2.88 13.27 13.34
CA ASP A 196 -4.13 13.89 12.89
C ASP A 196 -4.30 13.71 11.36
N PHE A 197 -4.98 14.63 10.69
CA PHE A 197 -5.33 14.53 9.28
C PHE A 197 -4.19 14.96 8.34
N GLU A 198 -3.87 14.10 7.38
CA GLU A 198 -3.08 14.43 6.20
C GLU A 198 -3.90 14.41 4.92
N TYR A 199 -3.49 15.25 3.98
CA TYR A 199 -3.94 15.20 2.61
C TYR A 199 -2.76 15.29 1.66
N GLY A 200 -2.41 14.19 1.00
CA GLY A 200 -1.45 14.17 -0.10
C GLY A 200 -2.10 14.70 -1.38
N SER A 201 -1.58 15.81 -1.91
CA SER A 201 -2.14 16.47 -3.10
C SER A 201 -1.46 16.04 -4.39
N ALA A 202 -0.14 15.80 -4.37
CA ALA A 202 0.62 15.42 -5.55
C ALA A 202 1.88 14.64 -5.21
N ILE A 203 2.35 13.86 -6.19
CA ILE A 203 3.60 13.09 -6.15
C ILE A 203 4.35 13.26 -7.47
N SER A 204 5.69 13.33 -7.42
CA SER A 204 6.56 13.26 -8.59
C SER A 204 7.83 12.45 -8.28
N VAL A 205 8.50 11.87 -9.28
CA VAL A 205 9.64 10.94 -9.08
C VAL A 205 10.84 11.37 -9.91
N ASP A 206 12.00 11.60 -9.26
CA ASP A 206 13.23 12.01 -9.95
C ASP A 206 13.90 10.87 -10.71
N GLY A 207 14.88 11.20 -11.57
CA GLY A 207 15.64 10.22 -12.35
C GLY A 207 16.44 9.20 -11.51
N ALA A 208 16.59 9.41 -10.21
CA ALA A 208 17.19 8.45 -9.28
C ALA A 208 16.13 7.58 -8.56
N GLY A 209 14.85 7.74 -8.90
CA GLY A 209 13.73 7.00 -8.35
C GLY A 209 13.21 7.52 -7.01
N ASN A 210 13.66 8.70 -6.55
CA ASN A 210 13.17 9.25 -5.28
C ASN A 210 11.81 9.90 -5.47
N ALA A 211 10.86 9.59 -4.58
CA ALA A 211 9.52 10.14 -4.63
C ALA A 211 9.41 11.45 -3.84
N TYR A 212 8.86 12.49 -4.45
CA TYR A 212 8.55 13.77 -3.83
C TYR A 212 7.04 13.87 -3.67
N ILE A 213 6.58 14.06 -2.45
CA ILE A 213 5.17 14.13 -2.09
C ILE A 213 4.92 15.51 -1.50
N THR A 214 3.82 16.13 -1.90
CA THR A 214 3.37 17.38 -1.30
C THR A 214 1.89 17.32 -0.97
N GLY A 215 1.46 18.21 -0.09
CA GLY A 215 0.11 18.22 0.45
C GLY A 215 0.01 19.17 1.62
N PHE A 216 -0.90 18.87 2.53
CA PHE A 216 -1.00 19.56 3.80
C PHE A 216 -1.34 18.59 4.94
N THR A 217 -1.01 18.99 6.15
CA THR A 217 -1.27 18.22 7.36
C THR A 217 -1.83 19.11 8.46
N HIS A 218 -2.63 18.53 9.36
CA HIS A 218 -3.03 19.10 10.64
C HIS A 218 -2.19 18.54 11.81
N SER A 219 -1.25 17.64 11.52
CA SER A 219 -0.49 16.90 12.52
C SER A 219 0.73 17.68 12.98
N THR A 220 0.79 17.97 14.27
CA THR A 220 1.96 18.58 14.92
C THR A 220 3.19 17.67 14.94
N ASP A 221 2.99 16.37 14.72
CA ASP A 221 4.01 15.32 14.70
C ASP A 221 4.22 14.72 13.30
N PHE A 222 3.82 15.44 12.24
CA PHE A 222 4.15 15.04 10.87
C PHE A 222 5.68 14.92 10.72
N PRO A 223 6.18 13.84 10.09
CA PRO A 223 7.61 13.56 10.10
C PRO A 223 8.41 14.57 9.26
N THR A 224 9.35 15.26 9.92
CA THR A 224 10.33 16.18 9.30
C THR A 224 11.74 15.61 9.40
N THR A 225 12.68 16.15 8.61
CA THR A 225 14.11 15.81 8.69
C THR A 225 14.89 16.84 9.50
N PRO A 226 15.89 16.45 10.31
CA PRO A 226 16.73 17.42 11.03
C PRO A 226 17.42 18.42 10.10
N GLY A 227 17.38 19.70 10.45
CA GLY A 227 17.88 20.80 9.64
C GLY A 227 16.97 21.17 8.46
N ALA A 228 15.70 20.75 8.47
CA ALA A 228 14.73 21.15 7.44
C ALA A 228 14.51 22.67 7.45
N TYR A 229 13.96 23.19 6.36
CA TYR A 229 13.61 24.62 6.26
C TYR A 229 12.67 25.04 7.41
N ASP A 230 11.69 24.19 7.69
CA ASP A 230 10.84 24.29 8.86
C ASP A 230 10.51 22.90 9.40
N GLU A 231 10.80 22.70 10.68
CA GLU A 231 10.58 21.46 11.42
C GLU A 231 9.32 21.52 12.29
N THR A 232 8.68 22.68 12.36
CA THR A 232 7.58 22.96 13.28
C THR A 232 6.28 23.21 12.54
N PHE A 233 5.21 22.59 13.02
CA PHE A 233 3.86 22.90 12.60
C PHE A 233 3.43 24.25 13.20
N ASN A 234 3.10 25.23 12.36
CA ASN A 234 2.97 26.63 12.76
C ASN A 234 1.53 27.14 12.85
N GLY A 235 0.55 26.40 12.34
CA GLY A 235 -0.75 26.99 12.04
C GLY A 235 -1.94 26.05 12.14
N GLY A 236 -2.96 26.36 11.35
CA GLY A 236 -4.17 25.56 11.29
C GLY A 236 -3.98 24.33 10.42
N ALA A 237 -3.38 24.46 9.24
CA ALA A 237 -2.91 23.37 8.38
C ALA A 237 -1.61 23.84 7.73
N ASP A 238 -0.58 23.00 7.67
CA ASP A 238 0.69 23.39 7.07
C ASP A 238 0.93 22.57 5.81
N ALA A 239 1.40 23.24 4.76
CA ALA A 239 1.85 22.54 3.58
C ALA A 239 3.15 21.80 3.90
N PHE A 240 3.36 20.63 3.28
CA PHE A 240 4.60 19.89 3.44
C PHE A 240 5.22 19.56 2.08
N VAL A 241 6.53 19.40 2.08
CA VAL A 241 7.26 18.75 0.98
C VAL A 241 8.14 17.66 1.56
N THR A 242 7.92 16.44 1.10
CA THR A 242 8.62 15.23 1.55
C THR A 242 9.29 14.56 0.37
N LYS A 243 10.56 14.20 0.52
CA LYS A 243 11.31 13.34 -0.40
C LYS A 243 11.62 12.01 0.28
N LEU A 244 11.14 10.91 -0.28
CA LEU A 244 11.54 9.55 0.05
C LEU A 244 12.69 9.09 -0.85
N ASN A 245 13.59 8.27 -0.31
CA ASN A 245 14.56 7.59 -1.15
C ASN A 245 13.88 6.59 -2.10
N SER A 246 14.60 6.11 -3.12
CA SER A 246 14.07 5.19 -4.13
C SER A 246 13.62 3.81 -3.62
N THR A 247 13.87 3.51 -2.35
CA THR A 247 13.41 2.27 -1.69
C THR A 247 12.25 2.52 -0.72
N GLY A 248 11.76 3.76 -0.61
CA GLY A 248 10.71 4.15 0.35
C GLY A 248 11.11 4.01 1.83
N SER A 249 12.38 3.71 2.12
CA SER A 249 12.85 3.32 3.46
C SER A 249 13.27 4.48 4.36
N ALA A 250 13.50 5.66 3.78
CA ALA A 250 13.92 6.83 4.54
C ALA A 250 13.46 8.12 3.87
N LEU A 251 13.17 9.11 4.71
CA LEU A 251 13.05 10.51 4.31
C LEU A 251 14.44 11.03 3.98
N VAL A 252 14.66 11.39 2.71
CA VAL A 252 15.84 12.15 2.28
C VAL A 252 15.70 13.61 2.71
N TYR A 253 14.47 14.13 2.66
CA TYR A 253 14.12 15.49 3.06
C TYR A 253 12.64 15.52 3.47
N SER A 254 12.28 16.28 4.50
CA SER A 254 10.87 16.54 4.82
C SER A 254 10.75 17.83 5.63
N THR A 255 9.92 18.76 5.17
CA THR A 255 9.76 20.10 5.74
C THR A 255 8.31 20.54 5.72
N PHE A 256 7.98 21.50 6.59
CA PHE A 256 6.83 22.38 6.39
C PHE A 256 7.16 23.55 5.47
N ILE A 257 6.13 24.12 4.83
CA ILE A 257 6.16 25.35 4.05
C ILE A 257 4.89 26.13 4.41
N GLY A 258 5.05 27.38 4.85
CA GLY A 258 3.90 28.22 5.21
C GLY A 258 4.20 29.17 6.36
N GLY A 259 3.14 29.61 7.02
CA GLY A 259 3.20 30.44 8.22
C GLY A 259 2.13 30.04 9.23
N SER A 260 1.64 30.97 10.04
CA SER A 260 0.69 30.65 11.13
C SER A 260 -0.76 30.39 10.67
N GLY A 261 -0.99 30.27 9.36
CA GLY A 261 -2.30 30.21 8.72
C GLY A 261 -2.70 28.78 8.36
N ASN A 262 -3.58 28.67 7.36
CA ASN A 262 -3.75 27.42 6.63
C ASN A 262 -2.98 27.54 5.32
N ASP A 263 -2.01 26.66 5.13
CA ASP A 263 -1.16 26.59 3.97
C ASP A 263 -1.39 25.24 3.25
N TYR A 264 -1.57 25.32 1.94
CA TYR A 264 -1.96 24.17 1.12
C TYR A 264 -1.04 24.08 -0.10
N ALA A 265 -0.33 22.96 -0.25
CA ALA A 265 0.34 22.62 -1.49
C ALA A 265 -0.51 21.64 -2.30
N TYR A 266 -0.67 21.93 -3.60
CA TYR A 266 -1.55 21.18 -4.50
C TYR A 266 -0.81 20.43 -5.59
N VAL A 267 0.34 20.94 -6.03
CA VAL A 267 1.11 20.41 -7.16
C VAL A 267 2.58 20.47 -6.79
N ILE A 268 3.34 19.46 -7.22
CA ILE A 268 4.79 19.45 -7.21
C ILE A 268 5.27 19.04 -8.60
N ASP A 269 6.30 19.72 -9.08
CA ASP A 269 7.01 19.36 -10.30
C ASP A 269 8.50 19.38 -10.03
N ILE A 270 9.24 18.57 -10.75
CA ILE A 270 10.69 18.38 -10.57
C ILE A 270 11.38 18.62 -11.90
N ASP A 271 12.35 19.51 -11.88
CA ASP A 271 13.17 19.77 -13.05
C ASP A 271 14.21 18.65 -13.20
N ASN A 272 14.06 17.85 -14.25
CA ASN A 272 15.05 16.88 -14.68
C ASN A 272 15.93 17.57 -15.72
N GLY A 273 16.92 18.34 -15.26
CA GLY A 273 17.78 19.19 -16.09
C GLY A 273 18.43 18.50 -17.30
#